data_AF-A0A2I1HD01-F1
#
_entry.id   AF-A0A2I1HD01-F1
#
_cell.length_a   1.000
_cell.length_b   1.000
_cell.length_c   1.000
_cell.angle_alpha   90.00
_cell.angle_beta   90.00
_cell.angle_gamma   90.00
#
_symmetry.space_group_name_H-M   'P 1'
#
loop_
_entity.id
_entity.type
_entity.pdbx_description
1 polymer ?
#
loop_
_entity_poly.entity_id
_entity_poly.type
_entity_poly.pdbx_seq_one_letter_code
_entity_poly.pdbx_strand_id
1 'polypeptide(L)'
;MVQTIALVNNMNIRHEKDILKLCKLHINSWIVINKPINIFNELIKALKTHSSFEIYKNNIKEKLDLMKFEDGNTVVKFLAEFRLHCDNAEITDLHEIKTRLLRTNKSNEFFQNEFPKRVSEVKSIDKIFRFDESDENDEASYVKDQDKVYVKTETGYVLRSQDAIFKIEERHDNNGTNKPVTLQEVVGHNEKVGKDDEWIIEMK
;
A
#
# COMPACT_ATOMS: atom_id res chain seq x y z
N MET A 1 -21.24 12.41 -15.28
CA MET A 1 -20.15 11.41 -15.28
C MET A 1 -19.14 11.64 -16.42
N VAL A 2 -19.57 11.87 -17.67
CA VAL A 2 -18.66 12.10 -18.83
C VAL A 2 -17.90 13.44 -18.79
N GLN A 3 -18.49 14.51 -18.24
CA GLN A 3 -17.82 15.83 -18.12
C GLN A 3 -16.62 15.84 -17.16
N THR A 4 -16.62 14.98 -16.14
CA THR A 4 -15.55 14.91 -15.14
C THR A 4 -14.31 14.21 -15.72
N ILE A 5 -14.51 13.15 -16.49
CA ILE A 5 -13.42 12.37 -17.12
C ILE A 5 -12.70 13.21 -18.18
N ALA A 6 -13.44 14.02 -18.95
CA ALA A 6 -12.87 14.87 -20.00
C ALA A 6 -11.98 16.01 -19.47
N LEU A 7 -12.26 16.55 -18.27
CA LEU A 7 -11.46 17.60 -17.65
C LEU A 7 -10.12 17.08 -17.11
N VAL A 8 -10.10 15.85 -16.57
CA VAL A 8 -8.89 15.24 -16.00
C VAL A 8 -7.84 14.94 -17.09
N ASN A 9 -8.26 14.47 -18.27
CA ASN A 9 -7.33 14.13 -19.36
C ASN A 9 -6.67 15.34 -20.04
N ASN A 10 -7.24 16.54 -19.91
CA ASN A 10 -6.70 17.79 -20.49
C ASN A 10 -5.92 18.64 -19.47
N MET A 11 -5.95 18.29 -18.18
CA MET A 11 -5.11 18.96 -17.20
C MET A 11 -3.74 18.31 -17.20
N ASN A 12 -2.73 19.10 -17.54
CA ASN A 12 -1.35 18.75 -17.38
C ASN A 12 -1.01 18.73 -15.88
N ILE A 13 -1.44 17.69 -15.16
CA ILE A 13 -1.25 17.52 -13.71
C ILE A 13 0.24 17.30 -13.45
N ARG A 14 1.00 18.39 -13.37
CA ARG A 14 2.46 18.37 -13.10
C ARG A 14 2.80 18.87 -11.71
N HIS A 15 1.88 19.59 -11.06
CA HIS A 15 2.14 20.25 -9.79
C HIS A 15 1.01 20.02 -8.78
N GLU A 16 1.40 19.86 -7.51
CA GLU A 16 0.51 19.68 -6.36
C GLU A 16 -0.59 20.75 -6.28
N LYS A 17 -0.28 21.99 -6.69
CA LYS A 17 -1.24 23.10 -6.74
C LYS A 17 -2.41 22.88 -7.71
N ASP A 18 -2.16 22.20 -8.84
CA ASP A 18 -3.21 21.91 -9.82
C ASP A 18 -4.17 20.84 -9.30
N ILE A 19 -3.62 19.81 -8.63
CA ILE A 19 -4.41 18.78 -7.95
C ILE A 19 -5.27 19.42 -6.85
N LEU A 20 -4.69 20.32 -6.05
CA LEU A 20 -5.43 21.02 -4.99
C LEU A 20 -6.59 21.85 -5.54
N LYS A 21 -6.37 22.54 -6.66
CA LYS A 21 -7.42 23.31 -7.34
C LYS A 21 -8.54 22.41 -7.83
N LEU A 22 -8.20 21.25 -8.40
CA LEU A 22 -9.16 20.25 -8.85
C LEU A 22 -9.97 19.70 -7.66
N CYS A 23 -9.31 19.32 -6.56
CA CYS A 23 -9.99 18.85 -5.35
C CYS A 23 -11.03 19.86 -4.85
N LYS A 24 -10.69 21.16 -4.79
CA LYS A 24 -11.63 22.20 -4.38
C LYS A 24 -12.87 22.30 -5.27
N LEU A 25 -12.72 22.12 -6.59
CA LEU A 25 -13.84 22.14 -7.53
C LEU A 25 -14.80 20.95 -7.36
N HIS A 26 -14.31 19.84 -6.82
CA HIS A 26 -15.09 18.64 -6.57
C HIS A 26 -15.79 18.61 -5.20
N ILE A 27 -15.54 19.61 -4.35
CA ILE A 27 -16.22 19.73 -3.06
C ILE A 27 -17.64 20.20 -3.32
N ASN A 28 -18.60 19.47 -2.75
CA ASN A 28 -20.00 19.81 -2.89
C ASN A 28 -20.27 21.18 -2.23
N SER A 29 -21.05 22.03 -2.89
CA SER A 29 -21.23 23.45 -2.55
C SER A 29 -21.78 23.73 -1.15
N TRP A 30 -22.51 22.78 -0.55
CA TRP A 30 -22.96 22.85 0.85
C TRP A 30 -21.84 22.70 1.88
N ILE A 31 -20.67 22.18 1.51
CA ILE A 31 -19.48 22.12 2.37
C ILE A 31 -18.72 23.44 2.22
N VAL A 32 -19.01 24.39 3.11
CA VAL A 32 -18.42 25.73 3.07
C VAL A 32 -17.07 25.74 3.79
N ILE A 33 -16.01 26.06 3.05
CA ILE A 33 -14.65 26.22 3.60
C ILE A 33 -14.37 27.71 3.80
N ASN A 34 -14.40 28.17 5.05
CA ASN A 34 -14.31 29.59 5.41
C ASN A 34 -12.89 30.18 5.40
N LYS A 35 -11.86 29.40 5.05
CA LYS A 35 -10.46 29.83 5.07
C LYS A 35 -9.81 29.62 3.70
N PRO A 36 -8.91 30.52 3.26
CA PRO A 36 -8.10 30.26 2.08
C PRO A 36 -7.17 29.07 2.37
N ILE A 37 -7.19 28.05 1.51
CA ILE A 37 -6.42 26.81 1.67
C ILE A 37 -5.40 26.72 0.55
N ASN A 38 -4.12 26.61 0.88
CA ASN A 38 -3.04 26.61 -0.12
C ASN A 38 -2.24 25.31 -0.18
N ILE A 39 -2.49 24.38 0.75
CA ILE A 39 -1.84 23.07 0.82
C ILE A 39 -2.86 21.96 1.13
N PHE A 40 -2.55 20.71 0.75
CA PHE A 40 -3.48 19.57 0.91
C PHE A 40 -3.88 19.28 2.35
N ASN A 41 -2.94 19.34 3.28
CA ASN A 41 -3.22 19.01 4.68
C ASN A 41 -4.25 19.97 5.31
N GLU A 42 -4.23 21.25 4.93
CA GLU A 42 -5.25 22.21 5.35
C GLU A 42 -6.62 21.88 4.76
N LEU A 43 -6.67 21.43 3.50
CA LEU A 43 -7.91 20.99 2.85
C LEU A 43 -8.54 19.81 3.58
N ILE A 44 -7.73 18.78 3.83
CA ILE A 44 -8.17 17.58 4.55
C ILE A 44 -8.68 17.96 5.93
N LYS A 45 -7.94 18.80 6.67
CA LYS A 45 -8.35 19.27 7.99
C LYS A 45 -9.69 20.01 7.95
N ALA A 46 -9.87 20.92 7.00
CA ALA A 46 -11.13 21.66 6.84
C ALA A 46 -12.30 20.73 6.51
N LEU A 47 -12.10 19.76 5.61
CA LEU A 47 -13.12 18.77 5.26
C LEU A 47 -13.49 17.89 6.47
N LYS A 48 -12.51 17.44 7.24
CA LYS A 48 -12.72 16.63 8.45
C LYS A 48 -13.45 17.38 9.57
N THR A 49 -13.33 18.72 9.63
CA THR A 49 -14.06 19.53 10.62
C THR A 49 -15.54 19.75 10.28
N HIS A 50 -15.97 19.46 9.05
CA HIS A 50 -17.36 19.65 8.64
C HIS A 50 -18.24 18.50 9.14
N SER A 51 -19.49 18.78 9.52
CA SER A 51 -20.42 17.78 10.07
C SER A 51 -20.73 16.62 9.12
N SER A 52 -20.65 16.85 7.81
CA SER A 52 -20.80 15.79 6.80
C SER A 52 -19.72 14.70 6.91
N PHE A 53 -18.56 15.00 7.49
CA PHE A 53 -17.50 14.02 7.69
C PHE A 53 -17.91 12.96 8.72
N GLU A 54 -18.61 13.32 9.80
CA GLU A 54 -19.16 12.34 10.74
C GLU A 54 -20.22 11.45 10.09
N ILE A 55 -21.08 12.03 9.25
CA ILE A 55 -22.07 11.26 8.47
C ILE A 55 -21.35 10.26 7.55
N TYR A 56 -20.29 10.70 6.86
CA TYR A 56 -19.47 9.83 6.03
C TYR A 56 -18.84 8.69 6.83
N LYS A 57 -18.20 8.98 7.98
CA LYS A 57 -17.62 7.94 8.84
C LYS A 57 -18.65 6.92 9.29
N ASN A 58 -19.84 7.36 9.68
CA ASN A 58 -20.92 6.46 10.10
C ASN A 58 -21.42 5.59 8.94
N ASN A 59 -21.55 6.13 7.73
CA ASN A 59 -21.90 5.35 6.56
C ASN A 59 -20.85 4.27 6.25
N ILE A 60 -19.56 4.58 6.37
CA ILE A 60 -18.49 3.58 6.19
C ILE A 60 -18.54 2.51 7.29
N LYS A 61 -18.84 2.87 8.55
CA LYS A 61 -19.05 1.89 9.63
C LYS A 61 -20.22 0.95 9.36
N GLU A 62 -21.33 1.47 8.84
CA GLU A 62 -22.46 0.64 8.39
C GLU A 62 -22.05 -0.28 7.24
N LYS A 63 -21.29 0.22 6.26
CA LYS A 63 -20.76 -0.60 5.16
C LYS A 63 -19.85 -1.71 5.69
N LEU A 64 -18.97 -1.41 6.65
CA LEU A 64 -18.11 -2.39 7.32
C LEU A 64 -18.92 -3.49 8.02
N ASP A 65 -19.99 -3.12 8.74
CA ASP A 65 -20.86 -4.07 9.45
C ASP A 65 -21.65 -4.99 8.50
N LEU A 66 -21.86 -4.55 7.26
CA LEU A 66 -22.55 -5.30 6.21
C LEU A 66 -21.59 -6.05 5.28
N MET A 67 -20.29 -5.78 5.37
CA MET A 67 -19.28 -6.33 4.49
C MET A 67 -19.22 -7.85 4.65
N LYS A 68 -19.19 -8.56 3.51
CA LYS A 68 -19.11 -10.01 3.47
C LYS A 68 -17.95 -10.49 2.61
N PHE A 69 -17.32 -11.57 3.05
CA PHE A 69 -16.38 -12.29 2.20
C PHE A 69 -17.16 -13.02 1.10
N GLU A 70 -16.94 -12.67 -0.17
CA GLU A 70 -17.65 -13.25 -1.31
C GLU A 70 -16.85 -14.39 -1.95
N ASP A 71 -17.55 -15.43 -2.42
CA ASP A 71 -16.93 -16.54 -3.13
C ASP A 71 -16.30 -16.04 -4.44
N GLY A 72 -14.97 -16.14 -4.54
CA GLY A 72 -14.17 -15.60 -5.66
C GLY A 72 -13.25 -14.43 -5.28
N ASN A 73 -13.40 -13.87 -4.07
CA ASN A 73 -12.41 -12.94 -3.52
C ASN A 73 -11.28 -13.68 -2.81
N THR A 74 -10.06 -13.16 -2.91
CA THR A 74 -8.91 -13.59 -2.09
C THR A 74 -9.01 -12.95 -0.70
N VAL A 75 -8.50 -13.62 0.33
CA VAL A 75 -8.42 -13.06 1.69
C VAL A 75 -7.67 -11.71 1.70
N VAL A 76 -6.57 -11.60 0.94
CA VAL A 76 -5.77 -10.37 0.82
C VAL A 76 -6.60 -9.19 0.32
N LYS A 77 -7.34 -9.34 -0.80
CA LYS A 77 -8.23 -8.30 -1.34
C LYS A 77 -9.30 -7.87 -0.34
N PHE A 78 -9.93 -8.85 0.32
CA PHE A 78 -10.95 -8.59 1.32
C PHE A 78 -10.39 -7.76 2.48
N LEU A 79 -9.23 -8.16 3.02
CA LEU A 79 -8.56 -7.47 4.12
C LEU A 79 -8.08 -6.08 3.72
N ALA A 80 -7.62 -5.89 2.49
CA ALA A 80 -7.22 -4.59 1.97
C ALA A 80 -8.41 -3.62 1.87
N GLU A 81 -9.55 -4.08 1.35
CA GLU A 81 -10.77 -3.25 1.29
C GLU A 81 -11.32 -2.95 2.69
N PHE A 82 -11.31 -3.96 3.58
CA PHE A 82 -11.72 -3.76 4.98
C PHE A 82 -10.83 -2.71 5.67
N ARG A 83 -9.50 -2.81 5.51
CA ARG A 83 -8.55 -1.84 6.08
C ARG A 83 -8.80 -0.44 5.55
N LEU A 84 -8.98 -0.29 4.24
CA LEU A 84 -9.29 0.99 3.61
C LEU A 84 -10.55 1.63 4.22
N HIS A 85 -11.57 0.82 4.50
CA HIS A 85 -12.77 1.29 5.18
C HIS A 85 -12.53 1.68 6.64
N CYS A 86 -11.73 0.93 7.39
CA CYS A 86 -11.31 1.34 8.74
C CYS A 86 -10.58 2.68 8.73
N ASP A 87 -9.62 2.87 7.81
CA ASP A 87 -8.84 4.09 7.68
C ASP A 87 -9.74 5.29 7.32
N ASN A 88 -10.67 5.10 6.38
CA ASN A 88 -11.65 6.13 5.99
C ASN A 88 -12.62 6.50 7.11
N ALA A 89 -13.00 5.54 7.95
CA ALA A 89 -13.86 5.76 9.11
C ALA A 89 -13.09 6.21 10.37
N GLU A 90 -11.77 6.41 10.27
CA GLU A 90 -10.87 6.72 11.38
C GLU A 90 -11.02 5.75 12.57
N ILE A 91 -11.21 4.46 12.28
CA ILE A 91 -11.28 3.40 13.29
C ILE A 91 -9.83 3.03 13.65
N THR A 92 -9.35 3.55 14.78
CA THR A 92 -8.00 3.29 15.27
C THR A 92 -7.97 2.34 16.47
N ASP A 93 -9.14 1.96 17.02
CA ASP A 93 -9.21 1.05 18.14
C ASP A 93 -9.04 -0.41 17.67
N LEU A 94 -8.02 -1.06 18.21
CA LEU A 94 -7.68 -2.44 17.86
C LEU A 94 -8.84 -3.39 18.18
N HIS A 95 -9.52 -3.21 19.31
CA HIS A 95 -10.60 -4.09 19.74
C HIS A 95 -11.84 -3.94 18.83
N GLU A 96 -12.18 -2.73 18.42
CA GLU A 96 -13.25 -2.43 17.46
C GLU A 96 -12.95 -3.09 16.10
N ILE A 97 -11.72 -2.94 15.58
CA ILE A 97 -11.32 -3.57 14.32
C ILE A 97 -11.48 -5.08 14.39
N LYS A 98 -10.96 -5.73 15.44
CA LYS A 98 -11.10 -7.18 15.63
C LYS A 98 -12.56 -7.60 15.66
N THR A 99 -13.38 -6.89 16.45
CA THR A 99 -14.80 -7.20 16.63
C THR A 99 -15.57 -7.09 15.32
N ARG A 100 -15.34 -6.04 14.54
CA ARG A 100 -15.98 -5.86 13.23
C ARG A 100 -15.52 -6.92 12.24
N LEU A 101 -14.22 -7.19 12.18
CA LEU A 101 -13.65 -8.14 11.22
C LEU A 101 -14.17 -9.56 11.48
N LEU A 102 -14.27 -9.98 12.74
CA LEU A 102 -14.86 -11.27 13.11
C LEU A 102 -16.35 -11.40 12.77
N ARG A 103 -17.06 -10.29 12.54
CA ARG A 103 -18.46 -10.31 12.09
C ARG A 103 -18.59 -10.51 10.58
N THR A 104 -17.54 -10.24 9.80
CA THR A 104 -17.68 -10.06 8.35
C THR A 104 -17.92 -11.32 7.51
N ASN A 105 -17.70 -12.56 7.94
CA ASN A 105 -18.42 -13.68 7.33
C ASN A 105 -18.34 -14.93 8.19
N LYS A 106 -19.50 -15.48 8.56
CA LYS A 106 -19.60 -16.76 9.27
C LYS A 106 -19.74 -17.96 8.33
N SER A 107 -19.69 -17.81 7.01
CA SER A 107 -19.93 -18.92 6.09
C SER A 107 -18.66 -19.54 5.51
N ASN A 108 -17.53 -18.84 5.59
CA ASN A 108 -16.25 -19.34 5.12
C ASN A 108 -15.50 -20.06 6.26
N GLU A 109 -15.03 -21.28 6.00
CA GLU A 109 -14.37 -22.14 7.00
C GLU A 109 -13.14 -21.47 7.63
N PHE A 110 -12.34 -20.79 6.81
CA PHE A 110 -11.17 -20.05 7.28
C PHE A 110 -11.57 -18.91 8.23
N PHE A 111 -12.57 -18.09 7.88
CA PHE A 111 -13.05 -17.00 8.74
C PHE A 111 -13.76 -17.48 10.02
N GLN A 112 -14.34 -18.68 10.01
CA GLN A 112 -14.96 -19.29 11.20
C GLN A 112 -13.94 -19.90 12.17
N ASN A 113 -12.93 -20.59 11.65
CA ASN A 113 -12.10 -21.49 12.46
C ASN A 113 -10.70 -20.94 12.70
N GLU A 114 -10.00 -20.53 11.64
CA GLU A 114 -8.58 -20.17 11.70
C GLU A 114 -8.38 -18.68 11.99
N PHE A 115 -9.21 -17.85 11.36
CA PHE A 115 -9.10 -16.39 11.48
C PHE A 115 -9.29 -15.87 12.92
N PRO A 116 -10.27 -16.35 13.73
CA PRO A 116 -10.44 -15.89 15.10
C PRO A 116 -9.25 -16.21 16.00
N LYS A 117 -8.65 -17.41 15.83
CA LYS A 117 -7.46 -17.83 16.57
C LYS A 117 -6.30 -16.87 16.29
N ARG A 118 -6.00 -16.62 15.01
CA ARG A 118 -4.93 -15.73 14.58
C ARG A 118 -5.10 -14.30 15.10
N VAL A 119 -6.30 -13.74 14.96
CA VAL A 119 -6.54 -12.33 15.31
C VAL A 119 -6.64 -12.11 16.82
N SER A 120 -7.01 -13.12 17.61
CA SER A 120 -7.16 -13.02 19.07
C SER A 120 -5.89 -12.52 19.77
N GLU A 121 -4.72 -13.03 19.40
CA GLU A 121 -3.43 -12.73 20.08
C GLU A 121 -2.69 -11.51 19.50
N VAL A 122 -3.13 -10.99 18.36
CA VAL A 122 -2.47 -9.88 17.67
C VAL A 122 -2.58 -8.57 18.47
N LYS A 123 -1.45 -7.91 18.71
CA LYS A 123 -1.37 -6.65 19.48
C LYS A 123 -1.25 -5.39 18.60
N SER A 124 -1.22 -5.53 17.28
CA SER A 124 -1.04 -4.41 16.35
C SER A 124 -1.99 -4.54 15.16
N ILE A 125 -2.60 -3.42 14.77
CA ILE A 125 -3.50 -3.33 13.60
C ILE A 125 -2.75 -3.77 12.33
N ASP A 126 -1.50 -3.37 12.16
CA ASP A 126 -0.72 -3.74 10.98
C ASP A 126 -0.52 -5.23 10.82
N LYS A 127 -0.40 -5.95 11.95
CA LYS A 127 -0.26 -7.41 11.95
C LYS A 127 -1.56 -8.14 11.60
N ILE A 128 -2.73 -7.51 11.76
CA ILE A 128 -4.01 -8.10 11.36
C ILE A 128 -4.10 -8.17 9.82
N PHE A 129 -3.59 -7.15 9.15
CA PHE A 129 -3.75 -6.98 7.70
C PHE A 129 -2.55 -7.47 6.88
N ARG A 130 -1.50 -7.96 7.55
CA ARG A 130 -0.42 -8.73 6.90
C ARG A 130 -0.88 -10.18 6.84
N PHE A 131 -1.54 -10.50 5.74
CA PHE A 131 -2.02 -11.84 5.47
C PHE A 131 -1.20 -12.41 4.32
N ASP A 132 -0.20 -13.22 4.66
CA ASP A 132 0.58 -13.93 3.65
C ASP A 132 -0.12 -15.28 3.43
N GLU A 133 -0.55 -15.54 2.20
CA GLU A 133 -1.23 -16.80 1.82
C GLU A 133 -0.36 -18.06 2.11
N SER A 134 0.90 -17.88 2.51
CA SER A 134 1.87 -18.91 2.91
C SER A 134 1.80 -19.31 4.38
N ASP A 135 0.89 -18.79 5.20
CA ASP A 135 0.74 -19.19 6.60
C ASP A 135 0.15 -20.62 6.79
N GLU A 136 0.30 -21.51 5.80
CA GLU A 136 0.39 -22.95 6.04
C GLU A 136 1.88 -23.29 6.18
N ASN A 137 2.37 -23.17 7.42
CA ASN A 137 3.66 -23.68 7.87
C ASN A 137 4.88 -23.04 7.23
N ASP A 138 5.40 -21.94 7.79
CA ASP A 138 6.77 -21.52 7.47
C ASP A 138 7.44 -20.80 8.64
N GLU A 139 8.63 -21.31 9.01
CA GLU A 139 9.74 -20.43 9.33
C GLU A 139 9.76 -19.36 8.24
N ALA A 140 9.39 -18.13 8.60
CA ALA A 140 9.17 -17.06 7.64
C ALA A 140 10.24 -17.07 6.52
N SER A 141 9.78 -16.96 5.29
CA SER A 141 10.57 -16.88 4.05
C SER A 141 11.32 -15.55 3.93
N TYR A 142 11.97 -15.12 5.02
CA TYR A 142 12.92 -14.03 4.95
C TYR A 142 14.23 -14.56 4.39
N VAL A 143 14.75 -13.81 3.42
CA VAL A 143 16.12 -13.95 2.94
C VAL A 143 17.06 -13.58 4.10
N LYS A 144 17.88 -14.54 4.53
CA LYS A 144 18.88 -14.39 5.57
C LYS A 144 20.20 -13.89 4.99
N ASP A 145 21.07 -13.36 5.84
CA ASP A 145 22.45 -13.10 5.45
C ASP A 145 23.10 -14.39 4.94
N GLN A 146 23.87 -14.29 3.86
CA GLN A 146 24.47 -15.40 3.11
C GLN A 146 23.50 -16.28 2.30
N ASP A 147 22.21 -15.94 2.24
CA ASP A 147 21.29 -16.68 1.38
C ASP A 147 21.66 -16.50 -0.09
N LYS A 148 21.54 -17.61 -0.81
CA LYS A 148 21.73 -17.68 -2.26
C LYS A 148 20.39 -17.53 -2.95
N VAL A 149 20.25 -16.49 -3.76
CA VAL A 149 19.02 -16.17 -4.47
C VAL A 149 19.26 -15.99 -5.96
N TYR A 150 18.19 -16.15 -6.75
CA TYR A 150 18.18 -15.75 -8.15
C TYR A 150 17.30 -14.51 -8.29
N VAL A 151 17.84 -13.45 -8.87
CA VAL A 151 17.08 -12.21 -9.10
C VAL A 151 16.45 -12.27 -10.49
N LYS A 152 15.15 -11.99 -10.57
CA LYS A 152 14.38 -12.08 -11.81
C LYS A 152 13.51 -10.84 -12.00
N THR A 153 13.41 -10.34 -13.23
CA THR A 153 12.50 -9.25 -13.57
C THR A 153 11.05 -9.73 -13.64
N GLU A 154 10.09 -8.82 -13.51
CA GLU A 154 8.66 -9.12 -13.73
C GLU A 154 8.40 -9.73 -15.12
N THR A 155 9.21 -9.35 -16.10
CA THR A 155 9.13 -9.82 -17.49
C THR A 155 9.78 -11.18 -17.74
N GLY A 156 10.42 -11.77 -16.72
CA GLY A 156 10.91 -13.14 -16.81
C GLY A 156 12.42 -13.31 -16.98
N TYR A 157 13.20 -12.23 -17.00
CA TYR A 157 14.65 -12.29 -17.23
C TYR A 157 15.39 -12.52 -15.92
N VAL A 158 16.34 -13.46 -15.91
CA VAL A 158 17.24 -13.72 -14.79
C VAL A 158 18.41 -12.75 -14.89
N LEU A 159 18.75 -12.13 -13.77
CA LEU A 159 19.83 -11.15 -13.68
C LEU A 159 21.13 -11.85 -13.29
N ARG A 160 22.20 -11.54 -14.02
CA ARG A 160 23.57 -11.97 -13.75
C ARG A 160 24.44 -10.76 -13.49
N SER A 161 25.26 -10.83 -12.45
CA SER A 161 26.28 -9.82 -12.19
C SER A 161 27.42 -9.93 -13.20
N GLN A 162 27.90 -8.79 -13.72
CA GLN A 162 29.07 -8.74 -14.58
C GLN A 162 30.23 -8.06 -13.86
N ASP A 163 31.47 -8.42 -14.18
CA ASP A 163 32.68 -7.85 -13.55
C ASP A 163 32.92 -6.36 -13.92
N ALA A 164 32.04 -5.77 -14.72
CA ALA A 164 32.12 -4.37 -15.10
C ALA A 164 31.59 -3.46 -13.98
N ILE A 165 32.48 -2.63 -13.43
CA ILE A 165 32.18 -1.64 -12.41
C ILE A 165 32.43 -0.25 -12.98
N PHE A 166 31.50 0.68 -12.80
CA PHE A 166 31.66 2.07 -13.22
C PHE A 166 31.31 3.04 -12.08
N LYS A 167 31.97 4.20 -12.10
CA LYS A 167 31.77 5.26 -11.12
C LYS A 167 30.99 6.38 -11.77
N ILE A 168 29.86 6.74 -11.19
CA ILE A 168 29.10 7.92 -11.57
C ILE A 168 29.32 9.00 -10.51
N GLU A 169 29.67 10.20 -10.94
CA GLU A 169 29.60 11.38 -10.09
C GLU A 169 28.13 11.79 -9.96
N GLU A 170 27.50 11.49 -8.83
CA GLU A 170 26.16 12.01 -8.57
C GLU A 170 26.21 13.53 -8.43
N ARG A 171 25.38 14.23 -9.21
CA ARG A 171 25.13 15.66 -9.05
C ARG A 171 23.98 15.86 -8.07
N HIS A 172 24.34 16.47 -6.93
CA HIS A 172 23.52 17.17 -5.95
C HIS A 172 22.80 16.33 -4.88
N ASP A 173 23.47 16.22 -3.73
CA ASP A 173 22.81 16.41 -2.44
C ASP A 173 22.80 17.91 -2.08
N ASN A 174 21.76 18.36 -1.36
CA ASN A 174 21.56 19.75 -0.90
C ASN A 174 22.71 20.31 -0.01
N ASN A 175 23.75 19.52 0.27
CA ASN A 175 24.93 19.87 1.08
C ASN A 175 26.26 19.97 0.29
N GLY A 176 26.23 19.87 -1.05
CA GLY A 176 27.37 20.27 -1.89
C GLY A 176 28.63 19.36 -1.84
N THR A 177 28.55 18.16 -1.25
CA THR A 177 29.64 17.18 -1.32
C THR A 177 29.37 16.16 -2.41
N ASN A 178 30.16 16.18 -3.49
CA ASN A 178 30.12 15.17 -4.54
C ASN A 178 30.80 13.88 -4.03
N LYS A 179 30.03 12.82 -3.77
CA LYS A 179 30.59 11.50 -3.50
C LYS A 179 30.38 10.61 -4.74
N PRO A 180 31.43 9.96 -5.28
CA PRO A 180 31.26 9.05 -6.40
C PRO A 180 30.48 7.82 -5.95
N VAL A 181 29.44 7.46 -6.70
CA VAL A 181 28.71 6.21 -6.53
C VAL A 181 29.36 5.15 -7.42
N THR A 182 29.63 3.98 -6.84
CA THR A 182 30.14 2.83 -7.58
C THR A 182 28.97 1.92 -7.93
N LEU A 183 28.78 1.64 -9.22
CA LEU A 183 27.72 0.80 -9.75
C LEU A 183 28.35 -0.41 -10.45
N GLN A 184 27.67 -1.54 -10.37
CA GLN A 184 28.04 -2.77 -11.08
C GLN A 184 27.03 -3.03 -12.20
N GLU A 185 27.52 -3.41 -13.37
CA GLU A 185 26.67 -3.80 -14.49
C GLU A 185 25.97 -5.13 -14.21
N VAL A 186 24.72 -5.24 -14.65
CA VAL A 186 23.89 -6.42 -14.51
C VAL A 186 23.26 -6.74 -15.86
N VAL A 187 23.39 -7.99 -16.29
CA VAL A 187 22.85 -8.47 -17.58
C VAL A 187 21.65 -9.36 -17.33
N GLY A 188 20.55 -9.09 -18.03
CA GLY A 188 19.36 -9.94 -18.02
C GLY A 188 19.37 -10.97 -19.15
N HIS A 189 19.10 -12.24 -18.85
CA HIS A 189 18.94 -13.29 -19.86
C HIS A 189 17.68 -14.15 -19.61
N ASN A 190 17.23 -14.86 -20.63
CA ASN A 190 16.08 -15.78 -20.58
C ASN A 190 16.48 -17.25 -20.79
N GLU A 191 17.78 -17.53 -20.70
CA GLU A 191 18.35 -18.89 -20.80
C GLU A 191 18.19 -19.69 -19.50
N LYS A 192 18.62 -20.95 -19.50
CA LYS A 192 18.60 -21.80 -18.31
C LYS A 192 19.51 -21.24 -17.23
N VAL A 193 18.99 -21.18 -16.00
CA VAL A 193 19.73 -20.73 -14.82
C VAL A 193 20.94 -21.63 -14.56
N GLY A 194 22.09 -21.01 -14.40
CA GLY A 194 23.37 -21.60 -14.05
C GLY A 194 23.93 -21.05 -12.74
N LYS A 195 25.08 -21.59 -12.32
CA LYS A 195 25.76 -21.17 -11.09
C LYS A 195 26.18 -19.69 -11.09
N ASP A 196 26.45 -19.15 -12.27
CA ASP A 196 26.87 -17.76 -12.44
C ASP A 196 25.71 -16.76 -12.22
N ASP A 197 24.48 -17.25 -12.05
CA ASP A 197 23.29 -16.44 -11.79
C ASP A 197 22.95 -16.33 -10.29
N GLU A 198 23.74 -16.98 -9.43
CA GLU A 198 23.54 -16.97 -7.97
C GLU A 198 23.99 -15.63 -7.36
N TRP A 199 23.09 -14.97 -6.65
CA TRP A 199 23.37 -13.78 -5.85
C TRP A 199 23.47 -14.15 -4.37
N ILE A 200 24.46 -13.61 -3.68
CA ILE A 200 24.63 -13.78 -2.24
C ILE A 200 24.17 -12.50 -1.55
N ILE A 201 23.32 -12.66 -0.52
CA ILE A 201 22.76 -11.54 0.21
C ILE A 201 23.71 -11.19 1.35
N GLU A 202 24.21 -9.96 1.35
CA GLU A 202 25.06 -9.41 2.41
C GLU A 202 24.30 -8.30 3.14
N MET A 203 24.01 -8.50 4.43
CA MET A 203 23.42 -7.45 5.27
C MET A 203 24.54 -6.66 5.97
N LYS A 204 24.52 -5.31 5.87
CA LYS A 204 25.49 -4.39 6.50
C LYS A 204 24.86 -3.57 7.61
#